data_AF-A0A2V7RJF1-F1
#
_entry.id   AF-A0A2V7RJF1-F1
#
_cell.length_a   1.000
_cell.length_b   1.000
_cell.length_c   1.000
_cell.angle_alpha   90.00
_cell.angle_beta   90.00
_cell.angle_gamma   90.00
#
_symmetry.space_group_name_H-M   'P 1'
#
loop_
_entity.id
_entity.type
_entity.pdbx_description
1 polymer ?
#
loop_
_entity_poly.entity_id
_entity_poly.type
_entity_poly.pdbx_seq_one_letter_code
_entity_poly.pdbx_strand_id
1 'polypeptide(L)' 'MLLTAFKQNRDLYVGAFDTRHVPWIFNDPPTLEHVRLLFGQTEFPRWVLNTLVVVVAVVVITVIVA' A
#
# COMPACT_ATOMS: atom_id res chain seq x y z
N MET A 1 4.19 0.46 -5.65
CA MET A 1 3.32 1.63 -5.47
C MET A 1 3.80 2.57 -4.35
N LEU A 2 5.12 2.69 -4.11
CA LEU A 2 5.63 3.49 -3.00
C LEU A 2 5.29 4.98 -3.18
N LEU A 3 5.66 5.57 -4.31
CA LEU A 3 5.38 6.97 -4.63
C LEU A 3 3.87 7.28 -4.63
N THR A 4 3.08 6.44 -5.30
CA THR A 4 1.64 6.64 -5.48
C THR A 4 0.84 6.47 -4.20
N ALA A 5 1.32 5.70 -3.23
CA ALA A 5 0.67 5.55 -1.92
C ALA A 5 0.73 6.83 -1.06
N PHE A 6 1.63 7.75 -1.39
CA PHE A 6 1.78 9.04 -0.70
C PHE A 6 1.38 10.23 -1.57
N LYS A 7 0.90 10.02 -2.79
CA LYS A 7 0.38 11.09 -3.63
C LYS A 7 -1.04 11.43 -3.25
N GLN A 8 -1.42 12.70 -3.40
CA GLN A 8 -2.82 13.10 -3.29
C GLN A 8 -3.62 12.56 -4.47
N ASN A 9 -4.93 12.34 -4.30
CA ASN A 9 -5.79 11.88 -5.40
C ASN A 9 -5.75 12.84 -6.60
N ARG A 10 -5.69 14.16 -6.36
CA ARG A 10 -5.57 15.15 -7.44
C ARG A 10 -4.25 15.05 -8.23
N ASP A 11 -3.18 14.56 -7.59
CA ASP A 11 -1.85 14.33 -8.21
C ASP A 11 -1.79 12.95 -8.90
N LEU A 12 -2.78 12.08 -8.70
CA LEU A 12 -2.89 10.77 -9.35
C LEU A 12 -3.83 10.80 -10.56
N TYR A 13 -4.93 11.55 -10.46
CA TYR A 13 -5.99 11.57 -11.46
C TYR A 13 -5.90 12.80 -12.35
N VAL A 14 -4.73 12.98 -12.96
CA VAL A 14 -4.48 14.07 -13.92
C VAL A 14 -4.74 13.52 -15.32
N GLY A 15 -5.88 13.89 -15.91
CA GLY A 15 -6.22 13.48 -17.28
C GLY A 15 -5.30 14.13 -18.33
N ALA A 16 -5.64 14.03 -19.62
CA ALA A 16 -4.89 14.66 -20.71
C ALA A 16 -4.94 16.22 -20.72
N PHE A 17 -5.36 16.83 -19.61
CA PHE A 17 -5.56 18.27 -19.47
C PHE A 17 -4.32 19.02 -18.96
N ASP A 18 -3.40 18.34 -18.28
CA ASP A 18 -2.13 18.95 -17.81
C ASP A 18 -0.92 18.23 -18.42
N THR A 19 -0.34 18.85 -19.44
CA THR A 19 0.84 18.33 -20.15
C THR A 19 2.14 18.55 -19.40
N ARG A 20 2.14 19.33 -18.32
CA ARG A 20 3.32 19.60 -17.48
C ARG A 20 3.40 18.68 -16.26
N HIS A 21 2.36 17.89 -16.02
CA HIS A 21 2.33 16.95 -14.91
C HIS A 21 3.37 15.82 -15.10
N VAL A 22 4.16 15.56 -14.07
CA VAL A 22 5.20 14.52 -14.11
C VAL A 22 4.82 13.38 -13.16
N PRO A 23 4.48 12.17 -13.66
CA PRO A 23 3.95 11.08 -12.83
C PRO A 23 4.92 10.50 -11.79
N TRP A 24 6.23 10.68 -11.99
CA TRP A 24 7.30 10.05 -11.19
C TRP A 24 7.81 10.93 -10.04
N ILE A 25 7.29 12.16 -9.90
CA ILE A 25 7.61 13.08 -8.80
C ILE A 25 6.35 13.45 -8.01
N PHE A 26 6.50 14.11 -6.88
CA PHE A 26 5.37 14.74 -6.18
C PHE A 26 5.13 16.13 -6.77
N ASN A 27 4.02 16.32 -7.51
CA ASN A 27 3.65 17.66 -8.00
C ASN A 27 2.90 18.43 -6.89
N ASP A 28 2.30 17.69 -5.95
CA ASP A 28 1.70 18.19 -4.73
C ASP A 28 2.40 17.67 -3.47
N PRO A 29 2.27 18.34 -2.31
CA PRO A 29 2.82 17.83 -1.06
C PRO A 29 2.31 16.40 -0.75
N PRO A 30 3.20 15.51 -0.27
CA PRO A 30 2.82 14.13 0.02
C PRO A 30 1.75 14.07 1.13
N THR A 31 0.93 13.02 1.09
CA THR A 31 -0.14 12.74 2.05
C THR A 31 0.00 11.33 2.64
N LEU A 32 -0.59 11.12 3.82
CA LEU A 32 -0.68 9.82 4.49
C LEU A 32 -2.09 9.21 4.39
N GLU A 33 -2.99 9.84 3.63
CA GLU A 33 -4.40 9.48 3.58
C GLU A 33 -4.64 8.03 3.15
N HIS A 34 -4.02 7.57 2.07
CA HIS A 34 -4.17 6.18 1.60
C HIS A 34 -3.62 5.15 2.59
N VAL A 35 -2.51 5.47 3.27
CA VAL A 35 -1.94 4.59 4.30
C VAL A 35 -2.87 4.52 5.51
N ARG A 36 -3.38 5.66 5.97
CA ARG A 36 -4.37 5.71 7.06
C ARG A 36 -5.66 4.99 6.71
N LEU A 37 -6.12 5.11 5.47
CA LEU A 37 -7.27 4.38 4.95
C LEU A 37 -7.00 2.87 5.00
N LEU A 38 -5.90 2.41 4.42
CA LEU A 38 -5.56 0.99 4.34
C LEU A 38 -5.48 0.35 5.74
N PHE A 39 -4.78 0.97 6.68
CA PHE A 39 -4.56 0.38 8.00
C PHE A 39 -5.65 0.69 9.04
N GLY A 40 -6.42 1.77 8.85
CA GLY A 40 -7.41 2.21 9.84
C GLY A 40 -8.87 2.03 9.42
N GLN A 41 -9.13 1.89 8.12
CA GLN A 41 -10.49 1.89 7.57
C GLN A 41 -10.78 0.70 6.65
N THR A 42 -9.88 -0.29 6.60
CA THR A 42 -10.10 -1.54 5.87
C THR A 42 -9.67 -2.74 6.72
N GLU A 43 -10.08 -3.95 6.30
CA GLU A 43 -9.70 -5.22 6.93
C GLU A 43 -8.26 -5.66 6.57
N PHE A 44 -7.47 -4.80 5.94
CA PHE A 44 -6.09 -5.13 5.56
C PHE A 44 -5.22 -5.61 6.74
N PRO A 45 -5.23 -4.99 7.94
CA PRO A 45 -4.44 -5.49 9.06
C PRO A 45 -4.82 -6.92 9.47
N ARG A 46 -6.13 -7.23 9.49
CA ARG A 46 -6.64 -8.57 9.80
C ARG A 46 -6.18 -9.58 8.77
N TRP A 47 -6.25 -9.23 7.48
CA TRP A 47 -5.74 -10.07 6.40
C TRP A 47 -4.24 -10.34 6.53
N VAL A 48 -3.43 -9.32 6.86
CA VAL A 48 -1.98 -9.47 7.10
C VAL A 48 -1.73 -10.44 8.26
N LEU A 49 -2.43 -10.28 9.39
CA LEU A 49 -2.27 -11.15 10.56
C LEU A 49 -2.63 -12.60 10.24
N ASN A 50 -3.75 -12.84 9.55
CA ASN A 50 -4.14 -14.18 9.14
C ASN A 50 -3.10 -14.83 8.23
N THR A 51 -2.56 -14.07 7.27
CA THR A 51 -1.51 -14.55 6.37
C THR A 51 -0.24 -14.89 7.15
N LEU A 52 0.14 -14.06 8.12
CA LEU A 52 1.31 -14.29 8.97
C LEU A 52 1.16 -15.57 9.80
N VAL A 53 -0.03 -15.83 10.37
CA VAL A 53 -0.32 -17.08 11.09
C VAL A 53 -0.10 -18.29 10.19
N VAL A 54 -0.61 -18.26 8.96
CA VAL A 54 -0.42 -19.36 7.99
C VAL A 54 1.07 -19.56 7.67
N VAL A 55 1.80 -18.48 7.36
CA VAL A 55 3.23 -18.55 7.06
C VAL A 55 4.01 -19.16 8.22
N VAL A 56 3.77 -18.69 9.45
CA VAL A 56 4.43 -19.22 10.65
C VAL A 56 4.11 -20.69 10.86
N ALA A 57 2.84 -21.09 10.73
CA ALA A 57 2.44 -22.50 10.87
C ALA A 57 3.17 -23.39 9.86
N VAL A 58 3.26 -22.97 8.59
CA VAL A 58 3.97 -23.71 7.55
C VAL A 58 5.46 -23.85 7.86
N VAL A 59 6.12 -22.78 8.31
CA VAL A 59 7.54 -22.82 8.69
C VAL A 59 7.75 -23.79 9.86
N VAL A 60 6.91 -23.71 10.90
CA VAL A 60 6.99 -24.61 12.06
C VAL A 60 6.84 -26.08 11.65
N ILE A 61 5.84 -26.39 10.82
CA ILE A 61 5.64 -27.76 10.31
C ILE A 61 6.87 -28.22 9.53
N THR A 62 7.42 -27.36 8.67
CA THR A 62 8.59 -27.70 7.84
C THR A 62 9.80 -28.03 8.73
N VAL A 63 10.06 -27.22 9.76
CA VAL A 63 11.17 -27.44 10.68
C VAL A 63 11.00 -28.71 11.52
N ILE A 64 9.77 -29.06 11.89
CA ILE A 64 9.49 -30.30 12.66
C ILE A 64 9.66 -31.55 11.78
N VAL A 65 9.33 -31.46 10.49
CA VAL A 65 9.29 -32.62 9.58
C VAL A 65 10.64 -32.86 8.87
N ALA A 66 11.44 -31.82 8.64
CA ALA A 66 12.74 -31.91 7.97
C ALA A 66 13.82 -32.55 8.84
#